data_AF-A0A0G0QIF5-F1
#
_entry.id   AF-A0A0G0QIF5-F1
#
_cell.length_a   1.000
_cell.length_b   1.000
_cell.length_c   1.000
_cell.angle_alpha   90.00
_cell.angle_beta   90.00
_cell.angle_gamma   90.00
#
_symmetry.space_group_name_H-M   'P 1'
#
loop_
_entity.id
_entity.type
_entity.pdbx_description
1 polymer ?
#
loop_
_entity_poly.entity_id
_entity_poly.type
_entity_poly.pdbx_seq_one_letter_code
_entity_poly.pdbx_strand_id
1 'polypeptide(L)'
;MKLLYLAIISFFFIATSTLAINSFNVKPQEPSSPNPTRLINDEISLVPLPVLTRSDSLPVLSAYSVLAVDVDSGVSLYEKNPDTSLLPASTTKIVTSLVAIDYYHPDEVLTVGPEVNVEGQKMRLVIGEKIKVNDLLYGLLVYSANDAAEVLAKNYPGGRGSFVTAMNLKARDLNLHNSNFTNPTGLDGSSHVSSARDLVRISAFAMRNPYFRKIVGTKETVVKSSDEKFVHRLTNINELLGEVEGVLGVKTGWTENAQENLVTYVERGDRKVMIAVLGSNDRFGETSNLIEWIFGNYEWRSVQKPYFP
;
A
#
# COMPACT_ATOMS: atom_id res chain seq x y z
N MET A 1 25.39 25.87 -55.93
CA MET A 1 24.74 27.09 -55.36
C MET A 1 23.92 26.85 -54.09
N LYS A 2 23.28 25.69 -53.85
CA LYS A 2 22.48 25.45 -52.62
C LYS A 2 23.28 25.12 -51.33
N LEU A 3 24.50 24.58 -51.42
CA LEU A 3 25.32 24.30 -50.22
C LEU A 3 26.01 25.54 -49.62
N LEU A 4 26.30 26.57 -50.43
CA LEU A 4 26.98 27.78 -49.95
C LEU A 4 26.04 28.69 -49.13
N TYR A 5 24.73 28.64 -49.40
CA TYR A 5 23.72 29.38 -48.65
C TYR A 5 23.44 28.80 -47.26
N LEU A 6 23.54 27.48 -47.07
CA LEU A 6 23.35 26.86 -45.75
C LEU A 6 24.52 27.13 -44.78
N ALA A 7 25.75 27.26 -45.29
CA ALA A 7 26.92 27.55 -44.46
C ALA A 7 26.95 29.01 -43.95
N ILE A 8 26.39 29.95 -44.71
CA ILE A 8 26.34 31.37 -44.31
C ILE A 8 25.24 31.61 -43.26
N ILE A 9 24.12 30.85 -43.32
CA ILE A 9 23.04 30.95 -42.34
C ILE A 9 23.42 30.30 -41.00
N SER A 10 24.22 29.21 -40.99
CA SER A 10 24.70 28.61 -39.73
C SER A 10 25.74 29.48 -39.02
N PHE A 11 26.56 30.24 -39.75
CA PHE A 11 27.56 31.13 -39.14
C PHE A 11 26.93 32.37 -38.48
N PHE A 12 25.81 32.88 -39.01
CA PHE A 12 25.11 34.04 -38.45
C PHE A 12 24.37 33.74 -37.12
N PHE A 13 23.92 32.50 -36.92
CA PHE A 13 23.27 32.08 -35.67
C PHE A 13 24.27 31.79 -34.53
N ILE A 14 25.50 31.42 -34.85
CA ILE A 14 26.57 31.17 -33.85
C ILE A 14 27.23 32.49 -33.41
N ALA A 15 27.32 33.48 -34.30
CA ALA A 15 27.90 34.79 -33.96
C ALA A 15 26.97 35.69 -33.10
N THR A 16 25.65 35.53 -33.21
CA THR A 16 24.68 36.32 -32.42
C THR A 16 24.43 35.73 -31.02
N SER A 17 24.65 34.43 -30.83
CA SER A 17 24.56 33.77 -29.51
C SER A 17 25.80 33.96 -28.65
N THR A 18 26.96 34.24 -29.25
CA THR A 18 28.21 34.53 -28.51
C THR A 18 28.31 35.98 -28.02
N LEU A 19 27.60 36.92 -28.64
CA LEU A 19 27.57 38.34 -28.22
C LEU A 19 26.53 38.65 -27.12
N ALA A 20 25.61 37.74 -26.82
CA ALA A 20 24.59 37.93 -25.77
C ALA A 20 25.02 37.46 -24.37
N ILE A 21 26.22 36.86 -24.23
CA ILE A 21 26.70 36.30 -22.95
C ILE A 21 27.63 37.27 -22.19
N ASN A 22 28.07 38.37 -22.80
CA ASN A 22 29.10 39.26 -22.22
C ASN A 22 28.61 40.52 -21.49
N SER A 23 27.32 40.64 -21.15
CA SER A 23 26.80 41.81 -20.42
C SER A 23 26.13 41.51 -19.07
N PHE A 24 26.21 40.28 -18.57
CA PHE A 24 25.83 40.00 -17.19
C PHE A 24 27.02 40.26 -16.26
N ASN A 25 27.17 41.53 -15.88
CA ASN A 25 28.06 41.95 -14.81
C ASN A 25 27.45 41.54 -13.46
N VAL A 26 27.37 40.22 -13.20
CA VAL A 26 27.02 39.66 -11.91
C VAL A 26 28.29 39.71 -11.08
N LYS A 27 28.37 40.66 -10.15
CA LYS A 27 29.36 40.57 -9.06
C LYS A 27 29.24 39.18 -8.45
N PRO A 28 30.35 38.42 -8.27
CA PRO A 28 30.31 37.20 -7.50
C PRO A 28 29.70 37.53 -6.16
N GLN A 29 28.49 37.04 -5.91
CA GLN A 29 27.96 37.04 -4.56
C GLN A 29 28.88 36.09 -3.82
N GLU A 30 29.59 36.59 -2.80
CA GLU A 30 30.27 35.70 -1.87
C GLU A 30 29.29 34.60 -1.49
N PRO A 31 29.68 33.32 -1.52
CA PRO A 31 28.81 32.26 -1.07
C PRO A 31 28.38 32.64 0.34
N SER A 32 27.10 32.99 0.50
CA SER A 32 26.53 33.16 1.82
C SER A 32 26.75 31.82 2.50
N SER A 33 27.68 31.76 3.45
CA SER A 33 27.84 30.58 4.29
C SER A 33 26.43 30.22 4.75
N PRO A 34 25.95 28.98 4.52
CA PRO A 34 24.68 28.58 5.10
C PRO A 34 24.85 28.82 6.59
N ASN A 35 24.11 29.80 7.11
CA ASN A 35 24.08 30.08 8.53
C ASN A 35 23.76 28.73 9.18
N PRO A 36 24.68 28.05 9.91
CA PRO A 36 24.44 26.70 10.41
C PRO A 36 23.34 26.66 11.46
N THR A 37 22.76 27.83 11.75
CA THR A 37 21.86 28.11 12.83
C THR A 37 20.54 28.65 12.28
N ARG A 38 19.96 28.00 11.27
CA ARG A 38 18.49 27.93 11.28
C ARG A 38 18.16 26.95 12.39
N LEU A 39 18.07 27.46 13.61
CA LEU A 39 17.49 26.72 14.72
C LEU A 39 16.15 26.18 14.19
N ILE A 40 16.06 24.86 14.09
CA ILE A 40 14.77 24.19 13.93
C ILE A 40 14.06 24.43 15.26
N ASN A 41 13.45 25.61 15.38
CA ASN A 41 12.62 26.04 16.48
C ASN A 41 11.19 25.51 16.33
N ASP A 42 10.94 24.66 15.34
CA ASP A 42 9.80 23.76 15.41
C ASP A 42 10.11 22.78 16.54
N GLU A 43 9.33 22.82 17.61
CA GLU A 43 9.34 21.79 18.63
C GLU A 43 9.16 20.44 17.93
N ILE A 44 10.28 19.75 17.63
CA ILE A 44 10.23 18.35 17.19
C ILE A 44 9.60 17.59 18.36
N SER A 45 8.29 17.40 18.28
CA SER A 45 7.52 16.53 19.16
C SER A 45 7.91 15.12 18.78
N LEU A 46 8.85 14.54 19.54
CA LEU A 46 9.25 13.15 19.37
C LEU A 46 8.04 12.28 19.67
N VAL A 47 7.68 11.41 18.71
CA VAL A 47 6.65 10.40 18.95
C VAL A 47 7.10 9.48 20.09
N PRO A 48 6.22 9.10 21.03
CA PRO A 48 6.55 8.11 22.05
C PRO A 48 7.03 6.82 21.40
N LEU A 49 8.15 6.27 21.90
CA LEU A 49 8.70 5.03 21.37
C LEU A 49 8.19 3.84 22.17
N PRO A 50 7.83 2.73 21.51
CA PRO A 50 7.49 1.50 22.20
C PRO A 50 8.75 0.89 22.84
N VAL A 51 8.64 0.57 24.13
CA VAL A 51 9.67 -0.09 24.93
C VAL A 51 9.09 -1.39 25.46
N LEU A 52 9.78 -2.50 25.25
CA LEU A 52 9.40 -3.78 25.86
C LEU A 52 9.64 -3.69 27.36
N THR A 53 8.59 -3.81 28.17
CA THR A 53 8.66 -3.62 29.64
C THR A 53 8.34 -4.87 30.43
N ARG A 54 7.68 -5.84 29.79
CA ARG A 54 7.43 -7.17 30.34
C ARG A 54 8.11 -8.21 29.46
N SER A 55 8.33 -9.39 30.04
CA SER A 55 9.00 -10.51 29.37
C SER A 55 8.10 -11.75 29.39
N ASP A 56 6.81 -11.56 29.09
CA ASP A 56 5.90 -12.68 28.90
C ASP A 56 6.37 -13.53 27.72
N SER A 57 6.11 -14.83 27.77
CA SER A 57 6.49 -15.74 26.68
C SER A 57 5.89 -15.29 25.35
N LEU A 58 6.73 -15.22 24.31
CA LEU A 58 6.29 -14.92 22.95
C LEU A 58 5.22 -15.93 22.50
N PRO A 59 4.21 -15.50 21.72
CA PRO A 59 3.24 -16.42 21.16
C PRO A 59 3.94 -17.40 20.19
N VAL A 60 3.51 -18.67 20.23
CA VAL A 60 3.98 -19.69 19.28
C VAL A 60 3.20 -19.52 17.99
N LEU A 61 3.89 -19.15 16.92
CA LEU A 61 3.28 -18.89 15.62
C LEU A 61 3.72 -19.97 14.61
N SER A 62 2.76 -20.65 13.99
CA SER A 62 2.94 -21.50 12.82
C SER A 62 3.32 -20.69 11.58
N ALA A 63 2.88 -19.43 11.50
CA ALA A 63 3.23 -18.50 10.43
C ALA A 63 4.71 -18.54 10.04
N TYR A 64 5.00 -18.70 8.75
CA TYR A 64 6.38 -18.72 8.27
C TYR A 64 7.07 -17.35 8.40
N SER A 65 6.34 -16.27 8.10
CA SER A 65 6.84 -14.89 8.15
C SER A 65 5.86 -13.98 8.87
N VAL A 66 6.39 -13.14 9.78
CA VAL A 66 5.61 -12.20 10.58
C VAL A 66 6.40 -10.91 10.78
N LEU A 67 5.71 -9.78 10.68
CA LEU A 67 6.22 -8.49 11.12
C LEU A 67 5.11 -7.71 11.81
N ALA A 68 5.38 -7.19 13.00
CA ALA A 68 4.56 -6.19 13.67
C ALA A 68 5.38 -4.91 13.89
N VAL A 69 4.82 -3.76 13.54
CA VAL A 69 5.50 -2.45 13.60
C VAL A 69 4.58 -1.41 14.23
N ASP A 70 5.14 -0.60 15.13
CA ASP A 70 4.53 0.64 15.55
C ASP A 70 4.56 1.64 14.39
N VAL A 71 3.39 2.09 13.94
CA VAL A 71 3.23 2.84 12.69
C VAL A 71 3.83 4.24 12.79
N ASP A 72 3.76 4.87 13.96
CA ASP A 72 4.19 6.26 14.15
C ASP A 72 5.73 6.37 14.24
N SER A 73 6.39 5.45 14.97
CA SER A 73 7.85 5.45 15.14
C SER A 73 8.60 4.58 14.13
N GLY A 74 7.93 3.63 13.50
CA GLY A 74 8.55 2.61 12.64
C GLY A 74 9.32 1.53 13.40
N VAL A 75 9.27 1.51 14.73
CA VAL A 75 9.93 0.49 15.54
C VAL A 75 9.26 -0.86 15.35
N SER A 76 10.08 -1.88 15.12
CA SER A 76 9.64 -3.26 15.05
C SER A 76 9.29 -3.79 16.44
N LEU A 77 8.09 -4.35 16.58
CA LEU A 77 7.55 -4.91 17.82
C LEU A 77 7.70 -6.44 17.87
N TYR A 78 7.73 -7.07 16.70
CA TYR A 78 7.95 -8.52 16.53
C TYR A 78 8.44 -8.80 15.10
N GLU A 79 9.43 -9.67 14.96
CA GLU A 79 9.92 -10.14 13.66
C GLU A 79 10.11 -11.66 13.63
N LYS A 80 9.65 -12.27 12.54
CA LYS A 80 9.98 -13.65 12.17
C LYS A 80 10.13 -13.69 10.65
N ASN A 81 11.34 -13.91 10.14
CA ASN A 81 11.61 -13.96 8.69
C ASN A 81 10.94 -12.82 7.88
N PRO A 82 11.01 -11.54 8.30
CA PRO A 82 10.14 -10.48 7.79
C PRO A 82 10.39 -10.13 6.32
N ASP A 83 11.58 -10.44 5.81
CA ASP A 83 12.03 -10.12 4.45
C ASP A 83 11.93 -11.32 3.49
N THR A 84 11.44 -12.48 3.94
CA THR A 84 11.28 -13.66 3.07
C THR A 84 10.20 -13.42 2.01
N SER A 85 10.57 -13.63 0.74
CA SER A 85 9.64 -13.63 -0.39
C SER A 85 8.74 -14.86 -0.35
N LEU A 86 7.44 -14.62 -0.20
CA LEU A 86 6.37 -15.62 -0.14
C LEU A 86 5.24 -15.24 -1.10
N LEU A 87 4.34 -16.19 -1.37
CA LEU A 87 3.12 -15.92 -2.11
C LEU A 87 2.19 -15.02 -1.25
N PRO A 88 1.83 -13.81 -1.70
CA PRO A 88 1.01 -12.88 -0.93
C PRO A 88 -0.47 -13.29 -0.85
N ALA A 89 -0.94 -14.19 -1.72
CA ALA A 89 -2.35 -14.45 -1.93
C ALA A 89 -3.14 -13.14 -2.11
N SER A 90 -4.41 -13.07 -1.68
CA SER A 90 -5.25 -11.87 -1.83
C SER A 90 -4.77 -10.62 -1.07
N THR A 91 -3.69 -10.66 -0.28
CA THR A 91 -3.08 -9.42 0.26
C THR A 91 -2.54 -8.53 -0.87
N THR A 92 -2.26 -9.10 -2.06
CA THR A 92 -2.02 -8.36 -3.32
C THR A 92 -3.08 -7.30 -3.60
N LYS A 93 -4.33 -7.51 -3.19
CA LYS A 93 -5.41 -6.55 -3.45
C LYS A 93 -5.20 -5.19 -2.78
N ILE A 94 -4.29 -5.09 -1.80
CA ILE A 94 -3.87 -3.81 -1.23
C ILE A 94 -3.20 -2.94 -2.32
N VAL A 95 -2.21 -3.47 -3.05
CA VAL A 95 -1.57 -2.73 -4.15
C VAL A 95 -2.52 -2.49 -5.32
N THR A 96 -3.39 -3.47 -5.64
CA THR A 96 -4.45 -3.30 -6.67
C THR A 96 -5.34 -2.11 -6.34
N SER A 97 -5.78 -2.00 -5.08
CA SER A 97 -6.64 -0.90 -4.66
C SER A 97 -5.94 0.45 -4.73
N LEU A 98 -4.65 0.54 -4.39
CA LEU A 98 -3.90 1.79 -4.46
C LEU A 98 -3.75 2.27 -5.91
N VAL A 99 -3.40 1.37 -6.83
CA VAL A 99 -3.34 1.71 -8.26
C VAL A 99 -4.70 2.19 -8.77
N ALA A 100 -5.78 1.52 -8.38
CA ALA A 100 -7.13 1.94 -8.76
C ALA A 100 -7.52 3.30 -8.17
N ILE A 101 -7.24 3.54 -6.89
CA ILE A 101 -7.53 4.81 -6.19
C ILE A 101 -6.71 5.97 -6.77
N ASP A 102 -5.46 5.73 -7.18
CA ASP A 102 -4.60 6.76 -7.77
C ASP A 102 -5.07 7.19 -9.16
N TYR A 103 -5.75 6.31 -9.89
CA TYR A 103 -6.11 6.53 -11.28
C TYR A 103 -7.58 6.92 -11.48
N TYR A 104 -8.50 6.13 -10.94
CA TYR A 104 -9.92 6.26 -11.22
C TYR A 104 -10.61 7.24 -10.26
N HIS A 105 -11.64 7.93 -10.76
CA HIS A 105 -12.57 8.62 -9.88
C HIS A 105 -13.53 7.61 -9.24
N PRO A 106 -13.87 7.69 -7.93
CA PRO A 106 -14.76 6.72 -7.27
C PRO A 106 -16.14 6.55 -7.91
N ASP A 107 -16.70 7.62 -8.49
CA ASP A 107 -17.98 7.59 -9.20
C ASP A 107 -17.88 7.19 -10.69
N GLU A 108 -16.67 6.96 -11.20
CA GLU A 108 -16.50 6.47 -12.57
C GLU A 108 -17.16 5.10 -12.72
N VAL A 109 -17.81 4.88 -13.86
CA VAL A 109 -18.56 3.66 -14.15
C VAL A 109 -17.80 2.82 -15.15
N LEU A 110 -17.39 1.63 -14.72
CA LEU A 110 -16.70 0.66 -15.57
C LEU A 110 -17.70 -0.36 -16.12
N THR A 111 -17.39 -0.91 -17.29
CA THR A 111 -18.18 -1.98 -17.89
C THR A 111 -17.50 -3.32 -17.61
N VAL A 112 -18.28 -4.25 -17.08
CA VAL A 112 -17.83 -5.61 -16.78
C VAL A 112 -17.73 -6.41 -18.09
N GLY A 113 -16.55 -6.93 -18.39
CA GLY A 113 -16.30 -7.81 -19.54
C GLY A 113 -16.08 -9.28 -19.16
N PRO A 114 -15.64 -10.12 -20.12
CA PRO A 114 -15.39 -11.55 -19.90
C PRO A 114 -14.30 -11.90 -18.88
N GLU A 115 -13.50 -10.93 -18.45
CA GLU A 115 -12.44 -11.07 -17.44
C GLU A 115 -12.94 -11.56 -16.07
N VAL A 116 -14.24 -11.43 -15.79
CA VAL A 116 -14.87 -11.94 -14.55
C VAL A 116 -14.95 -13.46 -14.46
N ASN A 117 -14.65 -14.17 -15.56
CA ASN A 117 -14.49 -15.62 -15.57
C ASN A 117 -13.14 -16.03 -14.98
N VAL A 118 -12.91 -15.63 -13.74
CA VAL A 118 -11.72 -15.93 -12.93
C VAL A 118 -12.08 -16.92 -11.82
N GLU A 119 -11.10 -17.70 -11.38
CA GLU A 119 -11.25 -18.63 -10.25
C GLU A 119 -11.24 -17.91 -8.89
N GLY A 120 -11.54 -18.64 -7.82
CA GLY A 120 -11.53 -18.13 -6.46
C GLY A 120 -12.75 -17.28 -6.08
N GLN A 121 -12.58 -16.49 -5.01
CA GLN A 121 -13.66 -15.68 -4.43
C GLN A 121 -14.08 -14.54 -5.36
N LYS A 122 -15.39 -14.38 -5.55
CA LYS A 122 -16.00 -13.43 -6.48
C LYS A 122 -17.26 -12.83 -5.89
N MET A 123 -17.55 -11.58 -6.22
CA MET A 123 -18.86 -10.98 -5.94
C MET A 123 -19.92 -11.36 -6.99
N ARG A 124 -19.51 -12.07 -8.06
CA ARG A 124 -20.34 -12.60 -9.16
C ARG A 124 -20.86 -11.51 -10.08
N LEU A 125 -19.98 -10.59 -10.46
CA LEU A 125 -20.25 -9.57 -11.47
C LEU A 125 -20.73 -10.19 -12.78
N VAL A 126 -21.67 -9.52 -13.46
CA VAL A 126 -22.31 -10.02 -14.68
C VAL A 126 -21.74 -9.32 -15.91
N ILE A 127 -21.44 -10.05 -16.98
CA ILE A 127 -20.94 -9.45 -18.23
C ILE A 127 -21.95 -8.42 -18.76
N GLY A 128 -21.48 -7.22 -19.08
CA GLY A 128 -22.28 -6.07 -19.50
C GLY A 128 -22.83 -5.22 -18.35
N GLU A 129 -22.64 -5.64 -17.10
CA GLU A 129 -22.93 -4.83 -15.91
C GLU A 129 -22.10 -3.53 -15.95
N LYS A 130 -22.74 -2.42 -15.58
CA LYS A 130 -22.08 -1.11 -15.40
C LYS A 130 -22.00 -0.80 -13.92
N ILE A 131 -20.81 -0.76 -13.36
CA ILE A 131 -20.61 -0.66 -11.90
C ILE A 131 -19.61 0.45 -11.57
N LYS A 132 -19.85 1.16 -10.46
CA LYS A 132 -18.96 2.23 -10.01
C LYS A 132 -17.62 1.66 -9.51
N VAL A 133 -16.55 2.42 -9.69
CA VAL A 133 -15.22 2.10 -9.15
C VAL A 133 -15.27 1.95 -7.62
N ASN A 134 -16.01 2.81 -6.93
CA ASN A 134 -16.21 2.69 -5.49
C ASN A 134 -16.72 1.29 -5.11
N ASP A 135 -17.72 0.80 -5.82
CA ASP A 135 -18.38 -0.47 -5.53
C ASP A 135 -17.47 -1.66 -5.84
N LEU A 136 -16.65 -1.56 -6.89
CA LEU A 136 -15.59 -2.51 -7.18
C LEU A 136 -14.53 -2.53 -6.08
N LEU A 137 -14.14 -1.38 -5.52
CA LEU A 137 -13.18 -1.30 -4.41
C LEU A 137 -13.74 -1.93 -3.12
N TYR A 138 -15.04 -1.78 -2.83
CA TYR A 138 -15.68 -2.51 -1.73
C TYR A 138 -15.66 -4.02 -1.99
N GLY A 139 -16.03 -4.47 -3.20
CA GLY A 139 -15.92 -5.89 -3.58
C GLY A 139 -14.51 -6.44 -3.40
N LEU A 140 -13.51 -5.69 -3.86
CA LEU A 140 -12.09 -6.02 -3.80
C LEU A 140 -11.59 -6.16 -2.36
N LEU A 141 -11.87 -5.18 -1.50
CA LEU A 141 -11.25 -5.08 -0.17
C LEU A 141 -12.06 -5.76 0.93
N VAL A 142 -13.40 -5.69 0.88
CA VAL A 142 -14.28 -6.32 1.89
C VAL A 142 -14.46 -7.79 1.58
N TYR A 143 -14.76 -8.13 0.33
CA TYR A 143 -15.13 -9.49 -0.07
C TYR A 143 -14.03 -10.22 -0.84
N SER A 144 -12.83 -9.63 -0.98
CA SER A 144 -11.70 -10.26 -1.68
C SER A 144 -12.02 -10.68 -3.12
N ALA A 145 -12.94 -9.98 -3.79
CA ALA A 145 -13.49 -10.37 -5.08
C ALA A 145 -12.45 -10.29 -6.21
N ASN A 146 -12.12 -11.44 -6.81
CA ASN A 146 -11.18 -11.56 -7.92
C ASN A 146 -11.73 -10.95 -9.21
N ASP A 147 -13.04 -11.09 -9.45
CA ASP A 147 -13.74 -10.48 -10.58
C ASP A 147 -13.66 -8.94 -10.51
N ALA A 148 -13.82 -8.34 -9.33
CA ALA A 148 -13.64 -6.90 -9.16
C ALA A 148 -12.20 -6.44 -9.48
N ALA A 149 -11.19 -7.22 -9.05
CA ALA A 149 -9.78 -6.92 -9.35
C ALA A 149 -9.49 -6.96 -10.85
N GLU A 150 -10.02 -7.96 -11.56
CA GLU A 150 -9.84 -8.11 -13.01
C GLU A 150 -10.60 -7.02 -13.79
N VAL A 151 -11.80 -6.61 -13.36
CA VAL A 151 -12.53 -5.48 -13.99
C VAL A 151 -11.74 -4.17 -13.87
N LEU A 152 -11.22 -3.86 -12.67
CA LEU A 152 -10.38 -2.67 -12.44
C LEU A 152 -9.12 -2.70 -13.33
N ALA A 153 -8.48 -3.86 -13.44
CA ALA A 153 -7.26 -4.00 -14.24
C ALA A 153 -7.55 -3.97 -15.75
N LYS A 154 -8.65 -4.57 -16.20
CA LYS A 154 -8.98 -4.67 -17.62
C LYS A 154 -9.43 -3.34 -18.22
N ASN A 155 -10.17 -2.53 -17.46
CA ASN A 155 -10.62 -1.20 -17.88
C ASN A 155 -9.54 -0.13 -17.78
N TYR A 156 -8.36 -0.44 -17.20
CA TYR A 156 -7.26 0.50 -17.08
C TYR A 156 -6.71 0.87 -18.45
N PRO A 157 -6.20 2.09 -18.69
CA PRO A 157 -5.56 2.44 -19.96
C PRO A 157 -4.42 1.49 -20.31
N GLY A 158 -4.46 0.91 -21.50
CA GLY A 158 -3.51 -0.14 -21.90
C GLY A 158 -3.79 -1.51 -21.26
N GLY A 159 -4.95 -1.67 -20.61
CA GLY A 159 -5.50 -2.90 -20.06
C GLY A 159 -4.72 -3.50 -18.90
N ARG A 160 -5.03 -4.77 -18.62
CA ARG A 160 -4.50 -5.56 -17.50
C ARG A 160 -2.97 -5.54 -17.39
N GLY A 161 -2.27 -5.63 -18.52
CA GLY A 161 -0.80 -5.60 -18.53
C GLY A 161 -0.25 -4.28 -17.99
N SER A 162 -0.80 -3.16 -18.46
CA SER A 162 -0.41 -1.82 -17.99
C SER A 162 -0.79 -1.59 -16.53
N PHE A 163 -1.90 -2.18 -16.07
CA PHE A 163 -2.27 -2.17 -14.65
C PHE A 163 -1.24 -2.91 -13.78
N VAL A 164 -0.81 -4.11 -14.19
CA VAL A 164 0.24 -4.86 -13.49
C VAL A 164 1.59 -4.12 -13.53
N THR A 165 1.90 -3.43 -14.62
CA THR A 165 3.06 -2.52 -14.66
C THR A 165 2.92 -1.41 -13.61
N ALA A 166 1.75 -0.78 -13.51
CA ALA A 166 1.49 0.26 -12.50
C ALA A 166 1.60 -0.27 -11.06
N MET A 167 1.19 -1.52 -10.80
CA MET A 167 1.38 -2.17 -9.49
C MET A 167 2.86 -2.30 -9.13
N ASN A 168 3.71 -2.70 -10.07
CA ASN A 168 5.16 -2.82 -9.82
C ASN A 168 5.87 -1.46 -9.76
N LEU A 169 5.38 -0.45 -10.49
CA LEU A 169 5.84 0.94 -10.31
C LEU A 169 5.51 1.43 -8.90
N LYS A 170 4.30 1.18 -8.41
CA LYS A 170 3.92 1.49 -7.02
C LYS A 170 4.83 0.79 -6.01
N ALA A 171 5.12 -0.49 -6.23
CA ALA A 171 6.04 -1.26 -5.38
C ALA A 171 7.43 -0.63 -5.33
N ARG A 172 7.99 -0.26 -6.48
CA ARG A 172 9.29 0.42 -6.58
C ARG A 172 9.27 1.79 -5.89
N ASP A 173 8.24 2.60 -6.13
CA ASP A 173 8.13 3.94 -5.57
C ASP A 173 8.00 3.93 -4.03
N LEU A 174 7.50 2.82 -3.47
CA LEU A 174 7.43 2.57 -2.03
C LEU A 174 8.61 1.72 -1.51
N ASN A 175 9.63 1.45 -2.32
CA ASN A 175 10.79 0.64 -1.95
C ASN A 175 10.41 -0.75 -1.41
N LEU A 176 9.48 -1.44 -2.06
CA LEU A 176 9.10 -2.81 -1.74
C LEU A 176 10.07 -3.78 -2.44
N HIS A 177 11.22 -4.01 -1.81
CA HIS A 177 12.35 -4.70 -2.45
C HIS A 177 12.16 -6.20 -2.64
N ASN A 178 11.21 -6.80 -1.92
CA ASN A 178 10.91 -8.23 -1.92
C ASN A 178 9.52 -8.52 -2.54
N SER A 179 8.95 -7.57 -3.29
CA SER A 179 7.67 -7.69 -3.97
C SER A 179 7.82 -7.68 -5.50
N ASN A 180 7.08 -8.58 -6.15
CA ASN A 180 6.83 -8.55 -7.59
C ASN A 180 5.42 -9.07 -7.87
N PHE A 181 4.61 -8.29 -8.58
CA PHE A 181 3.21 -8.61 -8.87
C PHE A 181 3.03 -8.98 -10.34
N THR A 182 2.34 -10.09 -10.60
CA THR A 182 2.05 -10.59 -11.95
C THR A 182 0.56 -10.57 -12.31
N ASN A 183 -0.30 -10.30 -11.34
CA ASN A 183 -1.76 -10.27 -11.48
C ASN A 183 -2.37 -9.35 -10.40
N PRO A 184 -3.61 -8.87 -10.57
CA PRO A 184 -4.26 -7.99 -9.59
C PRO A 184 -4.99 -8.74 -8.47
N THR A 185 -5.09 -10.07 -8.54
CA THR A 185 -5.96 -10.88 -7.68
C THR A 185 -5.21 -11.47 -6.48
N GLY A 186 -3.92 -11.78 -6.65
CA GLY A 186 -3.16 -12.59 -5.71
C GLY A 186 -3.26 -14.10 -5.95
N LEU A 187 -3.80 -14.53 -7.09
CA LEU A 187 -3.71 -15.94 -7.48
C LEU A 187 -2.24 -16.32 -7.69
N ASP A 188 -1.93 -17.58 -7.41
CA ASP A 188 -0.57 -18.10 -7.49
C ASP A 188 -0.03 -17.93 -8.92
N GLY A 189 1.21 -17.48 -9.02
CA GLY A 189 1.86 -17.26 -10.30
C GLY A 189 3.37 -17.28 -10.14
N SER A 190 4.08 -17.66 -11.20
CA SER A 190 5.54 -17.60 -11.22
C SER A 190 6.00 -16.18 -10.88
N SER A 191 6.89 -16.06 -9.91
CA SER A 191 7.42 -14.78 -9.40
C SER A 191 6.38 -13.83 -8.78
N HIS A 192 5.15 -14.25 -8.50
CA HIS A 192 4.15 -13.44 -7.79
C HIS A 192 4.43 -13.47 -6.28
N VAL A 193 5.22 -12.54 -5.77
CA VAL A 193 5.75 -12.60 -4.40
C VAL A 193 5.65 -11.27 -3.67
N SER A 194 5.70 -11.35 -2.34
CA SER A 194 5.89 -10.22 -1.42
C SER A 194 6.56 -10.70 -0.13
N SER A 195 6.93 -9.79 0.76
CA SER A 195 7.34 -10.13 2.14
C SER A 195 6.41 -9.50 3.18
N ALA A 196 6.52 -9.95 4.44
CA ALA A 196 5.79 -9.32 5.55
C ALA A 196 6.20 -7.85 5.70
N ARG A 197 7.49 -7.52 5.53
CA ARG A 197 8.00 -6.14 5.56
C ARG A 197 7.37 -5.25 4.50
N ASP A 198 7.29 -5.75 3.28
CA ASP A 198 6.73 -4.98 2.18
C ASP A 198 5.21 -4.79 2.33
N LEU A 199 4.51 -5.82 2.81
CA LEU A 199 3.07 -5.74 3.09
C LEU A 199 2.75 -4.78 4.24
N VAL A 200 3.55 -4.77 5.31
CA VAL A 200 3.43 -3.77 6.39
C VAL A 200 3.64 -2.36 5.83
N ARG A 201 4.69 -2.16 5.02
CA ARG A 201 5.02 -0.85 4.46
C ARG A 201 3.91 -0.31 3.55
N ILE A 202 3.45 -1.08 2.57
CA ILE A 202 2.40 -0.64 1.65
C ILE A 202 1.06 -0.43 2.36
N SER A 203 0.75 -1.25 3.36
CA SER A 203 -0.50 -1.11 4.13
C SER A 203 -0.45 0.11 5.04
N ALA A 204 0.69 0.40 5.66
CA ALA A 204 0.86 1.61 6.48
C ALA A 204 0.72 2.86 5.61
N PHE A 205 1.24 2.82 4.37
CA PHE A 205 0.99 3.87 3.39
C PHE A 205 -0.50 3.98 3.02
N ALA A 206 -1.17 2.86 2.72
CA ALA A 206 -2.58 2.84 2.35
C ALA A 206 -3.51 3.39 3.45
N MET A 207 -3.23 3.06 4.72
CA MET A 207 -4.04 3.49 5.88
C MET A 207 -3.97 5.01 6.17
N ARG A 208 -3.04 5.74 5.53
CA ARG A 208 -3.03 7.22 5.53
C ARG A 208 -4.19 7.80 4.73
N ASN A 209 -4.72 7.05 3.75
CA ASN A 209 -5.86 7.48 2.97
C ASN A 209 -7.17 7.17 3.73
N PRO A 210 -7.96 8.17 4.13
CA PRO A 210 -9.21 7.96 4.86
C PRO A 210 -10.26 7.18 4.04
N TYR A 211 -10.22 7.29 2.71
CA TYR A 211 -11.10 6.53 1.83
C TYR A 211 -10.78 5.03 1.88
N PHE A 212 -9.50 4.65 1.80
CA PHE A 212 -9.06 3.26 1.96
C PHE A 212 -9.43 2.72 3.34
N ARG A 213 -9.14 3.47 4.41
CA ARG A 213 -9.47 3.12 5.80
C ARG A 213 -10.95 2.81 5.98
N LYS A 214 -11.83 3.65 5.40
CA LYS A 214 -13.28 3.44 5.45
C LYS A 214 -13.67 2.09 4.83
N ILE A 215 -13.12 1.75 3.68
CA ILE A 215 -13.48 0.51 2.98
C ILE A 215 -13.03 -0.71 3.78
N VAL A 216 -11.76 -0.77 4.21
CA VAL A 216 -11.23 -1.96 4.92
C VAL A 216 -11.84 -2.15 6.30
N GLY A 217 -12.31 -1.07 6.94
CA GLY A 217 -13.03 -1.10 8.22
C GLY A 217 -14.54 -1.39 8.09
N THR A 218 -15.06 -1.61 6.87
CA THR A 218 -16.47 -1.91 6.66
C THR A 218 -16.76 -3.38 6.95
N LYS A 219 -17.66 -3.67 7.91
CA LYS A 219 -18.08 -5.04 8.26
C LYS A 219 -18.98 -5.68 7.20
N GLU A 220 -19.92 -4.91 6.69
CA GLU A 220 -20.86 -5.36 5.67
C GLU A 220 -21.31 -4.18 4.82
N THR A 221 -21.64 -4.44 3.56
CA THR A 221 -22.21 -3.45 2.67
C THR A 221 -23.01 -4.10 1.55
N VAL A 222 -23.79 -3.30 0.83
CA VAL A 222 -24.47 -3.71 -0.39
C VAL A 222 -24.04 -2.75 -1.49
N VAL A 223 -23.55 -3.31 -2.59
CA VAL A 223 -23.22 -2.55 -3.78
C VAL A 223 -24.15 -2.94 -4.93
N LYS A 224 -24.34 -2.02 -5.88
CA LYS A 224 -25.31 -2.20 -6.96
C LYS A 224 -24.73 -1.79 -8.31
N SER A 225 -25.24 -2.37 -9.38
CA SER A 225 -25.03 -1.82 -10.72
C SER A 225 -25.63 -0.41 -10.82
N SER A 226 -25.13 0.37 -11.79
CA SER A 226 -25.56 1.76 -12.02
C SER A 226 -27.03 1.88 -12.42
N ASP A 227 -27.59 0.84 -13.04
CA ASP A 227 -29.02 0.71 -13.36
C ASP A 227 -29.82 -0.04 -12.28
N GLU A 228 -29.19 -0.35 -11.15
CA GLU A 228 -29.72 -1.08 -10.00
C GLU A 228 -30.30 -2.48 -10.27
N LYS A 229 -30.08 -3.06 -11.46
CA LYS A 229 -30.55 -4.41 -11.79
C LYS A 229 -29.78 -5.52 -11.07
N PHE A 230 -28.51 -5.29 -10.76
CA PHE A 230 -27.65 -6.24 -10.06
C PHE A 230 -27.34 -5.70 -8.66
N VAL A 231 -27.47 -6.57 -7.66
CA VAL A 231 -27.25 -6.25 -6.25
C VAL A 231 -26.30 -7.28 -5.66
N HIS A 232 -25.19 -6.81 -5.09
CA HIS A 232 -24.15 -7.65 -4.52
C HIS A 232 -24.01 -7.34 -3.04
N ARG A 233 -24.24 -8.35 -2.20
CA ARG A 233 -24.10 -8.23 -0.74
C ARG A 233 -22.72 -8.70 -0.34
N LEU A 234 -22.00 -7.86 0.40
CA LEU A 234 -20.60 -8.08 0.75
C LEU A 234 -20.48 -8.12 2.27
N THR A 235 -19.91 -9.20 2.79
CA THR A 235 -19.56 -9.34 4.21
C THR A 235 -18.05 -9.44 4.33
N ASN A 236 -17.45 -8.67 5.23
CA ASN A 236 -16.01 -8.69 5.42
C ASN A 236 -15.57 -10.07 5.90
N ILE A 237 -14.56 -10.63 5.24
CA ILE A 237 -14.02 -11.95 5.58
C ILE A 237 -12.89 -11.87 6.62
N ASN A 238 -12.56 -10.69 7.12
CA ASN A 238 -11.65 -10.53 8.25
C ASN A 238 -12.41 -10.74 9.56
N GLU A 239 -12.27 -11.93 10.17
CA GLU A 239 -12.96 -12.31 11.39
C GLU A 239 -12.56 -11.48 12.62
N LEU A 240 -11.40 -10.83 12.59
CA LEU A 240 -10.97 -9.97 13.71
C LEU A 240 -11.73 -8.64 13.75
N LEU A 241 -12.37 -8.23 12.65
CA LEU A 241 -12.96 -6.90 12.51
C LEU A 241 -14.18 -6.74 13.43
N GLY A 242 -13.96 -6.05 14.54
CA GLY A 242 -14.96 -5.81 15.57
C GLY A 242 -15.17 -6.97 16.54
N GLU A 243 -14.33 -8.01 16.46
CA GLU A 243 -14.19 -9.06 17.47
C GLU A 243 -12.98 -8.79 18.37
N VAL A 244 -11.86 -8.31 17.78
CA VAL A 244 -10.66 -7.90 18.54
C VAL A 244 -10.64 -6.38 18.70
N GLU A 245 -10.48 -5.92 19.95
CA GLU A 245 -10.45 -4.50 20.27
C GLU A 245 -9.36 -3.76 19.48
N GLY A 246 -9.77 -2.70 18.79
CA GLY A 246 -8.89 -1.82 18.03
C GLY A 246 -8.59 -2.29 16.61
N VAL A 247 -9.02 -3.47 16.17
CA VAL A 247 -8.83 -3.91 14.77
C VAL A 247 -9.71 -3.09 13.82
N LEU A 248 -9.09 -2.46 12.81
CA LEU A 248 -9.76 -1.60 11.83
C LEU A 248 -9.50 -2.01 10.37
N GLY A 249 -9.00 -3.23 10.12
CA GLY A 249 -8.60 -3.71 8.80
C GLY A 249 -7.51 -4.79 8.90
N VAL A 250 -6.78 -5.14 7.84
CA VAL A 250 -6.77 -4.55 6.48
C VAL A 250 -7.22 -5.59 5.45
N LYS A 251 -6.54 -6.73 5.33
CA LYS A 251 -6.83 -7.69 4.27
C LYS A 251 -6.33 -9.10 4.56
N THR A 252 -7.21 -10.08 4.36
CA THR A 252 -6.90 -11.52 4.34
C THR A 252 -6.39 -11.98 2.97
N GLY A 253 -5.69 -13.11 2.91
CA GLY A 253 -5.41 -13.82 1.66
C GLY A 253 -5.10 -15.29 1.85
N TRP A 254 -5.62 -16.14 0.98
CA TRP A 254 -5.38 -17.58 1.04
C TRP A 254 -5.28 -18.17 -0.37
N THR A 255 -4.34 -19.08 -0.54
CA THR A 255 -4.27 -20.06 -1.63
C THR A 255 -3.70 -21.35 -1.05
N GLU A 256 -3.82 -22.46 -1.77
CA GLU A 256 -3.27 -23.74 -1.33
C GLU A 256 -1.75 -23.66 -1.07
N ASN A 257 -1.00 -22.92 -1.89
CA ASN A 257 0.44 -22.78 -1.75
C ASN A 257 0.88 -21.65 -0.81
N ALA A 258 0.09 -20.57 -0.70
CA ALA A 258 0.41 -19.45 0.20
C ALA A 258 0.04 -19.74 1.67
N GLN A 259 -0.85 -20.70 1.91
CA GLN A 259 -1.53 -20.92 3.19
C GLN A 259 -2.23 -19.63 3.67
N GLU A 260 -2.30 -19.42 4.99
CA GLU A 260 -3.06 -18.33 5.57
C GLU A 260 -2.25 -17.04 5.73
N ASN A 261 -2.65 -15.98 5.00
CA ASN A 261 -2.08 -14.65 5.10
C ASN A 261 -3.08 -13.64 5.69
N LEU A 262 -2.60 -12.71 6.51
CA LEU A 262 -3.39 -11.60 7.05
C LEU A 262 -2.51 -10.36 7.26
N VAL A 263 -3.00 -9.21 6.80
CA VAL A 263 -2.48 -7.90 7.18
C VAL A 263 -3.51 -7.18 8.02
N THR A 264 -3.12 -6.72 9.21
CA THR A 264 -3.99 -6.15 10.22
C THR A 264 -3.47 -4.80 10.69
N TYR A 265 -4.36 -3.83 10.80
CA TYR A 265 -4.10 -2.57 11.46
C TYR A 265 -4.91 -2.50 12.75
N VAL A 266 -4.23 -2.21 13.85
CA VAL A 266 -4.81 -2.04 15.18
C VAL A 266 -4.55 -0.64 15.72
N GLU A 267 -5.57 -0.05 16.32
CA GLU A 267 -5.49 1.21 17.04
C GLU A 267 -6.11 1.06 18.45
N ARG A 268 -5.30 1.25 19.50
CA ARG A 268 -5.78 1.32 20.90
C ARG A 268 -5.28 2.60 21.54
N GLY A 269 -6.19 3.55 21.79
CA GLY A 269 -5.82 4.93 22.11
C GLY A 269 -4.98 5.54 20.99
N ASP A 270 -3.87 6.19 21.32
CA ASP A 270 -2.97 6.81 20.32
C ASP A 270 -1.97 5.82 19.70
N ARG A 271 -2.09 4.52 19.98
CA ARG A 271 -1.10 3.50 19.59
C ARG A 271 -1.57 2.78 18.34
N LYS A 272 -0.77 2.86 17.28
CA LYS A 272 -1.09 2.33 15.96
C LYS A 272 -0.10 1.23 15.62
N VAL A 273 -0.59 0.01 15.42
CA VAL A 273 0.25 -1.15 15.09
C VAL A 273 -0.19 -1.74 13.76
N MET A 274 0.76 -1.98 12.87
CA MET A 274 0.56 -2.73 11.63
C MET A 274 1.21 -4.11 11.76
N ILE A 275 0.47 -5.15 11.41
CA ILE A 275 0.90 -6.54 11.52
C ILE A 275 0.69 -7.23 10.18
N ALA A 276 1.71 -7.94 9.68
CA ALA A 276 1.56 -8.90 8.59
C ALA A 276 1.94 -10.30 9.09
N VAL A 277 1.07 -11.27 8.84
CA VAL A 277 1.24 -12.70 9.11
C VAL A 277 1.11 -13.43 7.77
N LEU A 278 2.11 -14.25 7.42
CA LEU A 278 2.17 -14.98 6.15
C LEU A 278 2.48 -16.46 6.38
N GLY A 279 1.80 -17.33 5.64
CA GLY A 279 2.02 -18.78 5.70
C GLY A 279 1.64 -19.38 7.06
N SER A 280 0.53 -18.94 7.64
CA SER A 280 -0.01 -19.44 8.91
C SER A 280 -0.95 -20.63 8.70
N ASN A 281 -1.17 -21.41 9.75
CA ASN A 281 -2.25 -22.41 9.84
C ASN A 281 -3.51 -21.87 10.54
N ASP A 282 -3.40 -20.74 11.26
CA ASP A 282 -4.50 -20.07 11.95
C ASP A 282 -4.18 -18.57 12.05
N ARG A 283 -4.36 -17.84 10.94
CA ARG A 283 -3.98 -16.43 10.87
C ARG A 283 -4.70 -15.57 11.91
N PHE A 284 -5.94 -15.93 12.26
CA PHE A 284 -6.81 -15.11 13.10
C PHE A 284 -6.44 -15.30 14.57
N GLY A 285 -6.33 -16.55 15.04
CA GLY A 285 -5.87 -16.83 16.40
C GLY A 285 -4.45 -16.33 16.64
N GLU A 286 -3.53 -16.54 15.69
CA GLU A 286 -2.15 -16.08 15.80
C GLU A 286 -2.03 -14.55 15.83
N THR A 287 -2.77 -13.85 14.97
CA THR A 287 -2.76 -12.39 14.96
C THR A 287 -3.40 -11.81 16.21
N SER A 288 -4.51 -12.39 16.69
CA SER A 288 -5.16 -11.98 17.94
C SER A 288 -4.22 -12.13 19.14
N ASN A 289 -3.59 -13.31 19.28
CA ASN A 289 -2.61 -13.56 20.35
C ASN A 289 -1.41 -12.60 20.27
N LEU A 290 -0.92 -12.29 19.06
CA LEU A 290 0.17 -11.34 18.88
C LEU A 290 -0.24 -9.91 19.24
N ILE A 291 -1.46 -9.49 18.90
CA ILE A 291 -2.01 -8.18 19.32
C ILE A 291 -2.02 -8.09 20.85
N GLU A 292 -2.60 -9.07 21.54
CA GLU A 292 -2.67 -9.03 23.00
C GLU A 292 -1.29 -9.08 23.65
N TRP A 293 -0.36 -9.88 23.11
CA TRP A 293 1.01 -9.90 23.60
C TRP A 293 1.68 -8.53 23.45
N ILE A 294 1.55 -7.88 22.29
CA ILE A 294 2.14 -6.55 22.02
C ILE A 294 1.60 -5.52 23.03
N PHE A 295 0.28 -5.39 23.14
CA PHE A 295 -0.32 -4.38 24.02
C PHE A 295 -0.18 -4.70 25.51
N GLY A 296 0.06 -5.97 25.86
CA GLY A 296 0.36 -6.38 27.23
C GLY A 296 1.81 -6.17 27.64
N ASN A 297 2.76 -6.15 26.68
CA ASN A 297 4.21 -6.16 26.97
C ASN A 297 4.95 -4.86 26.60
N TYR A 298 4.40 -4.03 25.72
CA TYR A 298 5.01 -2.75 25.35
C TYR A 298 4.40 -1.56 26.10
N GLU A 299 5.26 -0.64 26.53
CA GLU A 299 4.86 0.70 26.95
C GLU A 299 5.44 1.73 25.99
N TRP A 300 4.63 2.70 25.58
CA TRP A 300 5.08 3.80 24.73
C TRP A 300 5.53 4.96 25.59
N ARG A 301 6.83 5.19 25.62
CA ARG A 301 7.47 6.18 26.50
C ARG A 301 7.90 7.39 25.71
N SER A 302 7.62 8.58 26.24
CA SER A 302 8.07 9.83 25.66
C SER A 302 9.60 9.90 25.64
N VAL A 303 10.16 10.31 24.51
CA VAL A 303 11.60 10.52 24.38
C VAL A 303 11.92 11.96 24.78
N GLN A 304 12.80 12.14 25.76
CA GLN A 304 13.35 13.46 26.06
C GLN A 304 14.47 13.79 25.08
N LYS A 305 14.51 15.04 24.60
CA LYS A 305 15.65 15.53 23.82
C LYS A 305 16.92 15.41 24.68
N PRO A 306 18.04 14.91 24.14
CA PRO A 306 19.30 14.95 24.86
C PRO A 306 19.61 16.43 25.17
N TYR A 307 19.79 16.72 26.45
CA TYR A 307 20.26 18.02 26.91
C TYR A 307 21.75 18.11 26.58
N PHE A 308 22.12 18.96 25.61
CA PHE A 308 23.50 19.32 25.36
C PHE A 308 23.77 20.65 26.08
N PRO A 309 24.53 20.64 27.20
CA PRO A 309 24.91 21.86 27.93
C PRO A 309 25.82 22.77 27.10
#